data_AF-A0AAD6Z3G3-F1
#
_entry.id   AF-A0AAD6Z3G3-F1
#
_cell.length_a   1.000
_cell.length_b   1.000
_cell.length_c   1.000
_cell.angle_alpha   90.00
_cell.angle_beta   90.00
_cell.angle_gamma   90.00
#
_symmetry.space_group_name_H-M   'P 1'
#
loop_
_entity.id
_entity.type
_entity.pdbx_description
1 polymer ?
#
loop_
_entity_poly.entity_id
_entity_poly.type
_entity_poly.pdbx_seq_one_letter_code
_entity_poly.pdbx_strand_id
1 'polypeptide(L)'
;APVGMKWDQENYSCAYNALFVGLYHIWHDHGPLWSNRFASITEYTDQLGKGFEAYSMKTRSLETVRNQVRNSLAIANPTGFPTGSAFTYLYILTDTM
;
A
#
# COMPACT_ATOMS: atom_id res chain seq x y z
N ALA A 1 12.62 -13.47 -10.30
CA ALA A 1 11.17 -13.64 -10.09
C ALA A 1 10.58 -12.26 -9.81
N PRO A 2 9.35 -11.94 -10.25
CA PRO A 2 8.72 -10.66 -9.94
C PRO A 2 8.57 -10.51 -8.42
N VAL A 3 8.75 -9.28 -7.93
CA VAL A 3 8.55 -8.96 -6.51
C VAL A 3 7.06 -9.14 -6.18
N GLY A 4 6.78 -9.77 -5.04
CA GLY A 4 5.42 -10.01 -4.58
C GLY A 4 5.37 -10.30 -3.08
N MET A 5 4.21 -10.03 -2.48
CA MET A 5 3.94 -10.35 -1.08
C MET A 5 3.33 -11.74 -0.97
N LYS A 6 3.45 -12.39 0.19
CA LYS A 6 2.72 -13.64 0.45
C LYS A 6 1.21 -13.37 0.53
N TRP A 7 0.44 -14.23 -0.11
CA TRP A 7 -1.01 -14.26 0.00
C TRP A 7 -1.37 -15.28 1.07
N ASP A 8 -1.74 -14.79 2.24
CA ASP A 8 -2.30 -15.59 3.32
C ASP A 8 -3.82 -15.41 3.39
N GLN A 9 -4.53 -16.40 3.93
CA GLN A 9 -5.98 -16.33 4.17
C GLN A 9 -6.31 -15.71 5.54
N GLU A 10 -5.33 -15.13 6.23
CA GLU A 10 -5.51 -14.70 7.63
C GLU A 10 -6.17 -13.32 7.71
N ASN A 11 -5.81 -12.43 6.80
CA ASN A 11 -6.15 -11.01 6.89
C ASN A 11 -6.75 -10.44 5.61
N TYR A 12 -7.08 -11.30 4.63
CA TYR A 12 -7.80 -10.98 3.39
C TYR A 12 -7.19 -9.78 2.65
N SER A 13 -5.86 -9.64 2.73
CA SER A 13 -5.10 -8.51 2.18
C SER A 13 -4.84 -8.57 0.68
N CYS A 14 -5.41 -9.54 -0.04
CA CYS A 14 -5.11 -9.79 -1.45
C CYS A 14 -5.29 -8.56 -2.35
N ALA A 15 -6.32 -7.75 -2.09
CA ALA A 15 -6.57 -6.50 -2.81
C ALA A 15 -5.42 -5.48 -2.61
N TYR A 16 -4.94 -5.34 -1.36
CA TYR A 16 -3.79 -4.50 -1.05
C TYR A 16 -2.50 -5.06 -1.66
N ASN A 17 -2.28 -6.38 -1.60
CA ASN A 17 -1.11 -7.01 -2.19
C ASN A 17 -1.04 -6.73 -3.70
N ALA A 18 -2.14 -6.92 -4.42
CA ALA A 18 -2.20 -6.68 -5.87
C ALA A 18 -1.93 -5.20 -6.21
N LEU A 19 -2.62 -4.27 -5.53
CA LEU A 19 -2.47 -2.85 -5.81
C LEU A 19 -1.09 -2.33 -5.41
N PHE A 20 -0.62 -2.62 -4.20
CA PHE A 20 0.63 -2.06 -3.68
C PHE A 20 1.85 -2.62 -4.41
N VAL A 21 1.83 -3.88 -4.84
CA VAL A 21 2.89 -4.43 -5.69
C VAL A 21 2.87 -3.78 -7.07
N GLY A 22 1.69 -3.53 -7.65
CA GLY A 22 1.58 -2.78 -8.90
C GLY A 22 2.16 -1.36 -8.80
N LEU A 23 1.78 -0.64 -7.73
CA LEU A 23 2.32 0.69 -7.42
C LEU A 23 3.83 0.67 -7.16
N TYR A 24 4.34 -0.38 -6.52
CA TYR A 24 5.78 -0.56 -6.32
C TYR A 24 6.51 -0.73 -7.66
N HIS A 25 6.00 -1.52 -8.60
CA HIS A 25 6.64 -1.66 -9.91
C HIS A 25 6.64 -0.36 -10.70
N ILE A 26 5.55 0.42 -10.64
CA ILE A 26 5.48 1.76 -11.22
C ILE A 26 6.55 2.66 -10.58
N TRP A 27 6.63 2.66 -9.25
CA TRP A 27 7.63 3.44 -8.52
C TRP A 27 9.06 2.99 -8.83
N HIS A 28 9.33 1.68 -8.89
CA HIS A 28 10.66 1.12 -9.08
C HIS A 28 11.31 1.55 -10.40
N ASP A 29 10.51 1.70 -11.45
CA ASP A 29 10.99 2.13 -12.76
C ASP A 29 11.52 3.58 -12.74
N HIS A 30 10.83 4.48 -12.03
CA HIS A 30 11.17 5.92 -11.95
C HIS A 30 10.93 6.50 -10.54
N GLY A 31 11.68 6.02 -9.54
CA GLY A 31 11.46 6.28 -8.11
C GLY A 31 11.28 7.75 -7.73
N PRO A 32 12.20 8.67 -8.07
CA PRO A 32 12.08 10.08 -7.70
C PRO A 32 10.83 10.78 -8.26
N LEU A 33 10.45 10.47 -9.51
CA LEU A 33 9.25 11.01 -10.15
C LEU A 33 7.98 10.55 -9.42
N TRP A 34 7.91 9.24 -9.15
CA TRP A 34 6.73 8.64 -8.53
C TRP A 34 6.63 8.94 -7.03
N SER A 35 7.74 9.12 -6.31
CA SER A 35 7.72 9.63 -4.93
C SER A 35 7.06 11.00 -4.87
N ASN A 36 7.46 11.93 -5.74
CA ASN A 36 6.83 13.26 -5.80
C ASN A 36 5.34 13.17 -6.18
N ARG A 37 5.01 12.30 -7.14
CA ARG A 37 3.60 12.12 -7.56
C ARG A 37 2.76 11.54 -6.43
N PHE A 38 3.23 10.52 -5.74
CA PHE A 38 2.52 9.89 -4.63
C PHE A 38 2.35 10.85 -3.44
N ALA A 39 3.36 11.67 -3.15
CA ALA A 39 3.27 12.72 -2.14
C ALA A 39 2.16 13.75 -2.43
N SER A 40 1.82 13.95 -3.71
CA SER A 40 0.78 14.91 -4.13
C SER A 40 -0.65 14.36 -4.17
N ILE A 41 -0.84 13.03 -4.05
CA ILE A 41 -2.17 12.40 -4.19
C ILE A 41 -2.88 12.32 -2.84
N THR A 42 -2.35 11.56 -1.89
CA THR A 42 -2.83 11.47 -0.50
C THR A 42 -1.67 11.19 0.45
N GLU A 43 -1.91 11.38 1.75
CA GLU A 43 -0.95 10.97 2.79
C GLU A 43 -0.64 9.45 2.75
N TYR A 44 -1.59 8.61 2.32
CA TYR A 44 -1.41 7.16 2.27
C TYR A 44 -0.53 6.74 1.09
N THR A 45 -0.68 7.40 -0.06
CA THR A 45 0.22 7.17 -1.19
C THR A 45 1.62 7.70 -0.91
N ASP A 46 1.75 8.84 -0.21
CA ASP A 46 3.05 9.32 0.28
C ASP A 46 3.74 8.29 1.19
N GLN A 47 2.99 7.74 2.16
CA GLN A 47 3.50 6.67 3.01
C GLN A 47 3.92 5.42 2.23
N LEU A 48 3.20 5.05 1.17
CA LEU A 48 3.62 3.96 0.27
C LEU A 48 4.94 4.28 -0.43
N GLY A 49 5.10 5.50 -0.99
CA GLY A 49 6.33 5.91 -1.65
C GLY A 49 7.55 5.83 -0.73
N LYS A 50 7.44 6.38 0.49
CA LYS A 50 8.48 6.28 1.54
C LYS A 50 8.73 4.82 1.95
N GLY A 51 7.67 4.01 2.01
CA GLY A 51 7.78 2.59 2.29
C GLY A 51 8.52 1.81 1.20
N PHE A 52 8.28 2.13 -0.08
CA PHE A 52 8.96 1.52 -1.22
C PHE A 52 10.45 1.87 -1.25
N GLU A 53 10.80 3.11 -0.91
CA GLU A 53 12.19 3.52 -0.71
C GLU A 53 12.86 2.70 0.40
N ALA A 54 12.21 2.59 1.57
CA ALA A 54 12.70 1.78 2.68
C ALA A 54 12.86 0.28 2.30
N TYR A 55 11.93 -0.27 1.52
CA TYR A 55 12.05 -1.63 0.98
C TYR A 55 13.24 -1.76 0.02
N SER A 56 13.44 -0.80 -0.88
CA SER A 56 14.59 -0.77 -1.80
C SER A 56 15.92 -0.71 -1.05
N MET A 57 15.95 0.00 0.08
CA MET A 57 17.10 0.05 0.99
C MET A 57 17.23 -1.18 1.91
N LYS A 58 16.31 -2.16 1.79
CA LYS A 58 16.24 -3.38 2.62
C LYS A 58 16.07 -3.11 4.11
N THR A 59 15.53 -1.96 4.50
CA THR A 59 15.28 -1.60 5.91
C THR A 59 13.90 -2.04 6.38
N ARG A 60 12.98 -2.36 5.46
CA ARG A 60 11.63 -2.88 5.73
C ARG A 60 11.23 -3.92 4.70
N SER A 61 10.29 -4.81 5.04
CA SER A 61 9.63 -5.67 4.06
C SER A 61 8.41 -4.98 3.45
N LEU A 62 7.97 -5.46 2.28
CA LEU A 62 6.74 -5.00 1.64
C LEU A 62 5.50 -5.27 2.51
N GLU A 63 5.47 -6.38 3.26
CA GLU A 63 4.40 -6.70 4.20
C GLU A 63 4.33 -5.66 5.33
N THR A 64 5.47 -5.21 5.86
CA THR A 64 5.50 -4.14 6.87
C THR A 64 4.97 -2.83 6.32
N VAL A 65 5.35 -2.46 5.10
CA VAL A 65 4.86 -1.25 4.41
C VAL A 65 3.34 -1.33 4.23
N ARG A 66 2.85 -2.46 3.70
CA ARG A 66 1.41 -2.72 3.53
C ARG A 66 0.65 -2.59 4.85
N ASN A 67 1.13 -3.27 5.89
CA ASN A 67 0.45 -3.29 7.19
C ASN A 67 0.39 -1.90 7.82
N GLN A 68 1.45 -1.10 7.68
CA GLN A 68 1.45 0.29 8.17
C GLN A 68 0.36 1.11 7.48
N VAL A 69 0.33 1.13 6.14
CA VAL A 69 -0.63 1.95 5.39
C VAL A 69 -2.07 1.45 5.61
N ARG A 70 -2.28 0.13 5.65
CA ARG A 70 -3.59 -0.46 5.94
C ARG A 70 -4.09 -0.09 7.33
N ASN A 71 -3.21 -0.04 8.34
CA ASN A 71 -3.58 0.41 9.67
C ASN A 71 -3.96 1.89 9.68
N SER A 72 -3.21 2.75 8.97
CA SER A 72 -3.55 4.17 8.85
C SER A 72 -4.91 4.38 8.19
N LEU A 73 -5.20 3.65 7.10
CA LEU A 73 -6.50 3.67 6.43
C LEU A 73 -7.63 3.19 7.35
N ALA A 74 -7.42 2.09 8.08
CA ALA A 74 -8.41 1.55 9.03
C ALA A 74 -8.69 2.50 10.20
N ILE A 75 -7.68 3.25 10.67
CA ILE A 75 -7.87 4.28 11.70
C ILE A 75 -8.69 5.45 11.15
N ALA A 76 -8.41 5.89 9.92
CA ALA A 76 -9.08 7.03 9.31
C ALA A 76 -10.54 6.74 8.90
N ASN A 77 -10.79 5.55 8.35
CA ASN A 77 -12.12 5.11 7.93
C ASN A 77 -12.28 3.60 8.14
N PRO A 78 -12.61 3.15 9.36
CA PRO A 78 -12.71 1.72 9.69
C PRO A 78 -13.83 1.00 8.93
N THR A 79 -14.89 1.72 8.55
CA THR A 79 -15.99 1.16 7.76
C THR A 79 -15.57 0.92 6.30
N GLY A 80 -14.78 1.84 5.72
CA GLY A 80 -14.25 1.69 4.37
C GLY A 80 -13.06 0.74 4.26
N PHE A 81 -12.25 0.65 5.32
CA PHE A 81 -11.02 -0.13 5.37
C PHE A 81 -10.98 -1.10 6.57
N PRO A 82 -11.85 -2.13 6.58
CA PRO A 82 -11.91 -3.05 7.70
C PRO A 82 -10.67 -3.95 7.78
N THR A 83 -10.35 -4.38 9.00
CA THR A 83 -9.25 -5.31 9.29
C THR A 83 -9.75 -6.73 9.54
N GLY A 84 -8.84 -7.70 9.57
CA GLY A 84 -9.21 -9.12 9.73
C GLY A 84 -9.73 -9.74 8.43
N SER A 85 -10.77 -10.55 8.53
CA SER A 85 -11.34 -11.33 7.43
C SER A 85 -12.44 -10.63 6.63
N ALA A 86 -12.68 -9.35 6.91
CA ALA A 86 -13.63 -8.53 6.15
C ALA A 86 -13.00 -8.01 4.85
N PHE A 87 -13.76 -8.08 3.75
CA PHE A 87 -13.33 -7.54 2.46
C PHE A 87 -13.26 -6.01 2.47
N THR A 88 -12.40 -5.44 1.61
CA THR A 88 -12.29 -3.98 1.37
C THR A 88 -12.65 -3.68 -0.08
N TYR A 89 -13.41 -2.60 -0.31
CA TYR A 89 -13.66 -2.09 -1.66
C TYR A 89 -12.53 -1.15 -2.10
N LEU A 90 -11.90 -1.46 -3.23
CA LEU A 90 -10.73 -0.70 -3.73
C LEU A 90 -11.07 0.75 -4.13
N TYR A 91 -12.30 1.05 -4.55
CA TYR A 91 -12.66 2.41 -4.99
C TYR A 91 -12.55 3.45 -3.87
N ILE A 92 -12.72 3.04 -2.61
CA ILE A 92 -12.59 3.91 -1.43
C ILE A 92 -11.15 4.43 -1.28
N LEU A 93 -10.14 3.75 -1.85
CA LEU A 93 -8.74 4.20 -1.81
C LEU A 93 -8.46 5.46 -2.64
N THR A 94 -9.33 5.77 -3.60
CA THR A 94 -9.16 6.90 -4.53
C THR A 94 -10.24 7.95 -4.37
N ASP A 95 -11.19 7.74 -3.46
CA ASP A 95 -12.32 8.62 -3.25
C ASP A 95 -11.90 9.80 -2.37
N THR A 96 -11.90 11.00 -2.94
CA THR A 96 -11.71 12.24 -2.20
C THR A 96 -13.06 12.65 -1.64
N MET A 97 -13.28 12.44 -0.34
CA MET A 97 -14.41 13.07 0.36
C MET A 97 -14.39 14.58 0.16
#